data_AF-A0A3D5YFI4-F1
#
_entry.id   AF-A0A3D5YFI4-F1
#
_cell.length_a   1.000
_cell.length_b   1.000
_cell.length_c   1.000
_cell.angle_alpha   90.00
_cell.angle_beta   90.00
_cell.angle_gamma   90.00
#
_symmetry.space_group_name_H-M   'P 1'
#
loop_
_entity.id
_entity.type
_entity.pdbx_description
1 polymer ?
#
loop_
_entity_poly.entity_id
_entity_poly.type
_entity_poly.pdbx_seq_one_letter_code
_entity_poly.pdbx_strand_id
1 'polypeptide(L)' 'MEEVIFGNVSLDREVGDEGRDTLADLIEDGNTLRPDQFAEKNTLRKNLDMILDMLDDREAKIVKMRYGIDGPRYTLEQV' A
#
# COMPACT_ATOMS: atom_id res chain seq x y z
N MET A 1 16.55 8.43 34.07
CA MET A 1 17.42 7.49 33.34
C MET A 1 16.47 6.49 32.74
N GLU A 2 16.19 6.62 31.45
CA GLU A 2 15.15 5.84 30.76
C GLU A 2 15.69 4.42 30.56
N GLU A 3 15.01 3.43 31.15
CA GLU A 3 15.44 2.04 31.09
C GLU A 3 15.13 1.53 29.68
N VAL A 4 16.13 1.57 28.80
CA VAL A 4 16.01 1.01 27.45
C VAL A 4 16.04 -0.50 27.59
N ILE A 5 14.87 -1.14 27.47
CA ILE A 5 14.71 -2.59 27.55
C ILE A 5 15.31 -3.22 26.28
N PHE A 6 16.49 -3.83 26.41
CA PHE A 6 17.07 -4.69 25.39
C PHE A 6 16.60 -6.14 25.60
N GLY A 7 15.55 -6.54 24.88
CA GLY A 7 15.01 -7.90 24.89
C GLY A 7 13.69 -8.01 24.13
N ASN A 8 13.28 -9.22 23.75
CA ASN A 8 11.94 -9.48 23.23
C ASN A 8 10.93 -9.30 24.36
N VAL A 9 9.86 -8.55 24.11
CA VAL A 9 8.78 -8.31 25.07
C VAL A 9 7.52 -9.06 24.65
N SER A 10 6.74 -9.52 25.62
CA SER A 10 5.46 -10.19 25.35
C SER A 10 4.42 -9.18 24.88
N LEU A 11 3.73 -9.46 23.78
CA LEU A 11 2.64 -8.62 23.28
C LEU A 11 1.39 -8.68 24.17
N ASP A 12 1.18 -9.79 24.88
CA ASP A 12 0.06 -9.98 25.82
C ASP A 12 0.28 -9.27 27.17
N ARG A 13 1.38 -8.51 27.33
CA ARG A 13 1.64 -7.78 28.56
C ARG A 13 0.66 -6.61 28.67
N GLU A 14 -0.10 -6.56 29.76
CA GLU A 14 -0.96 -5.42 30.11
C GLU A 14 -0.14 -4.13 30.29
N VAL A 15 -0.70 -3.02 29.83
CA VAL A 15 -0.12 -1.67 29.90
C VAL A 15 -1.12 -0.65 30.41
N GLY A 16 -0.60 0.40 31.05
CA GLY A 16 -1.39 1.48 31.66
C GLY A 16 -1.92 1.15 33.07
N ASP A 17 -2.30 2.19 33.81
CA ASP A 17 -2.69 2.08 35.22
C ASP A 17 -4.02 1.34 35.45
N GLU A 18 -4.85 1.25 34.39
CA GLU A 18 -6.16 0.59 34.44
C GLU A 18 -6.15 -0.84 33.87
N GLY A 19 -5.01 -1.31 33.33
CA GLY A 19 -4.82 -2.70 32.86
C GLY A 19 -5.79 -3.17 31.77
N ARG A 20 -6.35 -2.26 30.96
CA ARG A 20 -7.34 -2.64 29.91
C ARG A 20 -6.72 -2.95 28.56
N ASP A 21 -5.54 -2.41 28.28
CA ASP A 21 -4.88 -2.52 26.98
C ASP A 21 -3.65 -3.43 27.10
N THR A 22 -3.35 -4.18 26.03
CA THR A 22 -2.12 -4.95 25.90
C THR A 22 -1.08 -4.18 25.08
N LEU A 23 0.19 -4.60 25.15
CA LEU A 23 1.22 -4.06 24.25
C LEU A 23 0.87 -4.26 22.77
N ALA A 24 0.15 -5.35 22.43
CA ALA A 24 -0.31 -5.61 21.07
C ALA A 24 -1.23 -4.50 20.54
N ASP A 25 -2.11 -3.97 21.40
CA ASP A 25 -3.13 -2.98 21.02
C ASP A 25 -2.53 -1.61 20.66
N LEU A 26 -1.29 -1.34 21.08
CA LEU A 26 -0.58 -0.09 20.83
C LEU A 26 0.34 -0.13 19.60
N ILE A 27 0.54 -1.29 18.99
CA ILE A 27 1.39 -1.42 17.80
C ILE A 27 0.56 -1.09 16.56
N GLU A 28 0.87 0.05 15.94
CA GLU A 28 0.28 0.45 14.68
C GLU A 28 0.66 -0.52 13.55
N ASP A 29 -0.30 -0.88 12.71
CA ASP A 29 -0.04 -1.59 11.47
C ASP A 29 0.46 -0.63 10.37
N GLY A 30 1.77 -0.61 10.18
CA GLY A 30 2.41 0.17 9.12
C GLY A 30 2.28 -0.41 7.70
N ASN A 31 1.67 -1.59 7.53
CA ASN A 31 1.54 -2.24 6.22
C ASN A 31 0.19 -1.99 5.55
N THR A 32 -0.84 -1.66 6.34
CA THR A 32 -2.18 -1.39 5.80
C THR A 32 -2.27 0.05 5.29
N LEU A 33 -2.74 0.20 4.05
CA LEU A 33 -3.01 1.52 3.48
C LEU A 33 -4.14 2.21 4.24
N ARG A 34 -3.93 3.49 4.57
CA ARG A 34 -4.98 4.31 5.19
C ARG A 34 -6.13 4.53 4.19
N PRO A 35 -7.39 4.68 4.66
CA PRO A 35 -8.55 4.80 3.76
C PRO A 35 -8.47 5.97 2.76
N ASP A 36 -7.88 7.08 3.17
CA ASP A 36 -7.60 8.25 2.33
C ASP A 36 -6.59 7.91 1.22
N GLN A 37 -5.49 7.24 1.55
CA GLN A 37 -4.48 6.80 0.58
C GLN A 37 -5.05 5.79 -0.42
N PHE A 38 -5.90 4.87 0.05
CA PHE A 38 -6.59 3.91 -0.81
C PHE A 38 -7.55 4.61 -1.79
N ALA A 39 -8.33 5.58 -1.31
CA ALA A 39 -9.23 6.36 -2.15
C ALA A 39 -8.47 7.18 -3.22
N GLU A 40 -7.34 7.78 -2.84
CA GLU A 40 -6.47 8.51 -3.76
C GLU A 40 -5.91 7.60 -4.86
N LYS A 41 -5.33 6.45 -4.47
CA LYS A 41 -4.78 5.46 -5.42
C LYS A 41 -5.85 4.96 -6.40
N ASN A 42 -7.07 4.71 -5.91
CA ASN A 42 -8.19 4.29 -6.77
C ASN A 42 -8.63 5.41 -7.72
N THR A 43 -8.66 6.65 -7.26
CA THR A 43 -9.01 7.80 -8.09
C THR A 43 -7.99 7.97 -9.21
N LEU A 44 -6.69 7.83 -8.89
CA LEU A 44 -5.63 7.85 -9.88
C LEU A 44 -5.79 6.73 -10.92
N ARG A 45 -6.11 5.50 -10.48
CA ARG A 45 -6.35 4.36 -11.37
C ARG A 45 -7.50 4.62 -12.33
N LYS A 46 -8.62 5.14 -11.84
CA LYS A 46 -9.79 5.47 -12.67
C LYS A 46 -9.49 6.55 -13.70
N ASN A 47 -8.76 7.60 -13.30
CA ASN A 47 -8.35 8.64 -14.23
C ASN A 47 -7.44 8.11 -15.34
N LEU A 48 -6.50 7.22 -14.97
CA LEU A 48 -5.64 6.55 -15.95
C LEU A 48 -6.45 5.69 -16.92
N ASP A 49 -7.44 4.92 -16.43
CA ASP A 49 -8.31 4.12 -17.29
C ASP A 49 -9.11 5.00 -18.26
N MET A 50 -9.70 6.10 -17.79
CA MET A 50 -10.41 7.05 -18.66
C MET A 50 -9.52 7.64 -19.76
N ILE A 51 -8.24 7.91 -19.48
CA ILE A 51 -7.30 8.42 -20.48
C ILE A 51 -6.92 7.31 -21.48
N LEU A 52 -6.71 6.08 -21.01
CA LEU A 52 -6.38 4.95 -21.88
C LEU A 52 -7.55 4.59 -22.81
N ASP A 53 -8.79 4.78 -22.36
CA ASP A 53 -10.00 4.57 -23.16
C ASP A 53 -10.19 5.61 -24.29
N MET A 54 -9.44 6.72 -24.25
CA MET A 54 -9.41 7.70 -25.35
C MET A 54 -8.44 7.33 -26.48
N LEU A 55 -7.54 6.36 -26.24
CA LEU A 55 -6.60 5.88 -27.25
C LEU A 55 -7.23 4.77 -28.09
N ASP A 56 -6.64 4.50 -29.26
CA ASP A 56 -7.04 3.29 -29.99
C ASP A 56 -6.59 2.02 -29.24
N ASP A 57 -7.24 0.88 -29.54
CA ASP A 57 -6.99 -0.39 -28.84
C ASP A 57 -5.51 -0.80 -28.86
N ARG A 58 -4.78 -0.47 -29.94
CA ARG A 58 -3.38 -0.86 -30.13
C ARG A 58 -2.48 0.04 -29.29
N GLU A 59 -2.70 1.34 -29.30
CA GLU A 59 -1.98 2.34 -28.52
C GLU A 59 -2.18 2.10 -27.02
N ALA A 60 -3.43 1.91 -26.57
CA ALA A 60 -3.74 1.60 -25.19
C ALA A 60 -3.01 0.33 -24.71
N LYS A 61 -2.99 -0.72 -25.55
CA LYS A 61 -2.27 -1.96 -25.27
C LYS A 61 -0.75 -1.75 -25.17
N ILE A 62 -0.16 -1.02 -26.11
CA ILE A 62 1.28 -0.70 -26.10
C ILE A 62 1.66 0.06 -24.83
N VAL A 63 0.85 1.07 -24.44
CA VAL A 63 1.08 1.86 -23.22
C VAL A 63 0.97 0.96 -21.98
N LYS A 64 -0.08 0.13 -21.89
CA LYS A 64 -0.24 -0.81 -20.77
C LYS A 64 0.97 -1.74 -20.60
N MET A 65 1.43 -2.34 -21.69
CA MET A 65 2.59 -3.25 -21.66
C MET A 65 3.89 -2.51 -21.33
N ARG A 66 4.13 -1.33 -21.90
CA ARG A 66 5.38 -0.58 -21.68
C ARG A 66 5.55 -0.09 -20.24
N TYR A 67 4.45 0.25 -19.58
CA TYR A 67 4.46 0.79 -18.22
C TYR A 67 4.06 -0.23 -17.16
N GLY A 68 3.69 -1.45 -17.54
CA GLY A 68 3.25 -2.48 -16.59
C GLY A 68 1.91 -2.14 -15.92
N ILE A 69 1.01 -1.49 -16.66
CA ILE A 69 -0.35 -1.21 -16.19
C ILE A 69 -1.14 -2.51 -16.39
N ASP A 70 -1.67 -3.06 -15.30
CA ASP A 70 -2.36 -4.37 -15.25
C ASP A 70 -1.50 -5.59 -15.59
N GLY A 71 -0.17 -5.46 -15.54
CA GLY A 71 0.72 -6.58 -15.89
C GLY A 71 2.20 -6.28 -15.75
N PRO A 72 3.07 -7.22 -16.15
CA PRO A 72 4.50 -7.00 -16.16
C PRO A 72 4.89 -5.90 -17.16
N ARG A 73 6.01 -5.25 -16.88
CA ARG A 73 6.57 -4.19 -17.72
C ARG A 73 7.39 -4.79 -18.85
N TYR A 74 7.14 -4.35 -20.08
CA TYR A 74 7.87 -4.74 -21.30
C TYR A 74 8.68 -3.58 -21.88
N THR A 75 9.77 -3.90 -22.59
CA THR A 75 10.50 -2.91 -23.41
C THR A 75 9.80 -2.71 -24.76
N LEU A 76 10.12 -1.64 -25.48
CA LEU A 76 9.57 -1.41 -26.83
C LEU A 76 9.89 -2.52 -27.84
N GLU A 77 10.96 -3.29 -27.60
CA GLU A 77 11.35 -4.42 -28.45
C GLU A 77 10.52 -5.69 -28.18
N GLN A 78 9.87 -5.76 -27.01
CA GLN A 78 9.08 -6.91 -26.57
C GLN A 78 7.56 -6.70 -26.71
N VAL A 79 7.16 -5.49 -27.13
CA VAL A 79 5.77 -5.03 -27.22
C VAL A 79 5.16 -5.36 -28.59
#